data_AF-A0A936SMJ1-F1
#
_entry.id   AF-A0A936SMJ1-F1
#
_cell.length_a   1.000
_cell.length_b   1.000
_cell.length_c   1.000
_cell.angle_alpha   90.00
_cell.angle_beta   90.00
_cell.angle_gamma   90.00
#
_symmetry.space_group_name_H-M   'P 1'
#
loop_
_entity.id
_entity.type
_entity.pdbx_description
1 polymer ?
#
loop_
_entity_poly.entity_id
_entity_poly.type
_entity_poly.pdbx_seq_one_letter_code
_entity_poly.pdbx_strand_id
1 'polypeptide(L)' 'MFGTSNGSIRLALPQDTSCTVSATYGFGKFNSDLPVETLTENISEGPVKITVGRIGSGDAILRVTTINGSISIKKP' A
#
# COMPACT_ATOMS: atom_id res chain seq x y z
N MET A 1 -7.67 -8.56 3.30
CA MET A 1 -7.89 -7.11 3.08
C MET A 1 -7.83 -6.43 4.42
N PHE A 2 -7.07 -5.34 4.56
CA PHE A 2 -6.98 -4.56 5.80
C PHE A 2 -7.52 -3.15 5.53
N GLY A 3 -8.36 -2.64 6.42
CA GLY A 3 -9.05 -1.37 6.20
C GLY A 3 -9.38 -0.62 7.49
N THR A 4 -9.27 0.69 7.46
CA THR A 4 -9.81 1.60 8.49
C THR A 4 -10.26 2.91 7.85
N SER A 5 -11.18 3.65 8.47
CA SER A 5 -11.52 5.00 8.03
C SER A 5 -10.65 6.06 8.71
N ASN A 6 -10.22 5.80 9.96
CA ASN A 6 -9.42 6.69 10.76
C ASN A 6 -8.27 5.90 11.39
N GLY A 7 -7.04 6.26 11.03
CA GLY A 7 -5.84 5.62 11.53
C GLY A 7 -4.88 5.22 10.42
N SER A 8 -3.61 5.14 10.78
CA SER A 8 -2.56 4.65 9.88
C SER A 8 -2.45 3.13 9.96
N ILE A 9 -2.22 2.49 8.82
CA ILE A 9 -1.98 1.05 8.75
C ILE A 9 -0.47 0.84 8.61
N ARG A 10 0.10 0.02 9.49
CA ARG A 10 1.51 -0.38 9.47
C ARG A 10 1.59 -1.88 9.29
N LEU A 11 2.30 -2.33 8.27
CA LEU A 11 2.51 -3.74 7.97
C LEU A 11 4.00 -4.06 8.08
N ALA A 12 4.34 -5.08 8.85
CA ALA A 12 5.66 -5.68 8.84
C ALA A 12 5.65 -6.87 7.87
N LEU A 13 6.44 -6.79 6.80
CA LEU A 13 6.50 -7.82 5.77
C LEU A 13 7.94 -8.36 5.68
N PRO A 14 8.14 -9.69 5.61
CA PRO A 14 9.45 -10.29 5.36
C PRO A 14 10.15 -9.72 4.12
N GLN A 15 11.49 -9.71 4.12
CA GLN A 15 12.27 -9.15 3.01
C GLN A 15 12.08 -9.90 1.68
N ASP A 16 11.77 -11.19 1.76
CA ASP A 16 11.49 -12.10 0.63
C ASP A 16 10.01 -12.09 0.21
N THR A 17 9.20 -11.17 0.74
CA THR A 17 7.80 -11.01 0.36
C THR A 17 7.67 -10.78 -1.14
N SER A 18 6.73 -11.49 -1.76
CA SER A 18 6.49 -11.46 -3.19
C SER A 18 4.98 -11.31 -3.45
N CYS A 19 4.53 -10.08 -3.76
CA CYS A 19 3.11 -9.76 -3.92
C CYS A 19 2.88 -8.46 -4.71
N THR A 20 1.66 -8.29 -5.22
CA THR A 20 1.14 -7.01 -5.69
C THR A 20 0.40 -6.31 -4.55
N VAL A 21 0.79 -5.08 -4.25
CA VAL A 21 0.14 -4.22 -3.26
C VAL A 21 -0.82 -3.28 -3.97
N SER A 22 -2.06 -3.23 -3.52
CA SER A 22 -3.05 -2.22 -3.89
C SER A 22 -3.38 -1.40 -2.65
N ALA A 23 -2.84 -0.17 -2.61
CA ALA A 23 -3.00 0.77 -1.52
C ALA A 23 -4.00 1.86 -1.92
N THR A 24 -5.03 2.06 -1.10
CA THR A 24 -5.99 3.15 -1.25
C THR A 24 -5.91 4.04 -0.02
N TYR A 25 -5.63 5.33 -0.21
CA TYR A 25 -5.48 6.28 0.90
C TYR A 25 -6.05 7.65 0.55
N GLY A 26 -6.79 8.27 1.47
CA GLY A 26 -7.29 9.64 1.32
C GLY A 26 -6.27 10.69 1.74
N PHE A 27 -6.39 11.13 2.99
CA PHE A 27 -5.50 12.07 3.64
C PHE A 27 -4.31 11.34 4.27
N GLY A 28 -3.24 11.20 3.49
CA GLY A 28 -2.00 10.57 3.92
C GLY A 28 -1.09 10.22 2.75
N LYS A 29 -0.19 9.27 2.98
CA LYS A 29 0.73 8.75 1.97
C LYS A 29 0.93 7.25 2.11
N PHE A 30 1.29 6.61 1.00
CA PHE A 30 1.84 5.27 1.00
C PHE A 30 3.39 5.35 1.04
N ASN A 31 4.02 4.58 1.93
CA ASN A 31 5.48 4.39 1.94
C ASN A 31 5.81 2.91 2.12
N SER A 32 6.93 2.48 1.56
CA SER A 32 7.44 1.12 1.70
C SER A 32 8.95 1.10 1.87
N ASP A 33 9.44 0.32 2.84
CA ASP A 33 10.86 -0.01 2.99
C ASP A 33 11.28 -1.19 2.09
N LEU A 34 10.31 -1.91 1.52
CA LEU A 34 10.54 -2.92 0.48
C LEU A 34 10.57 -2.28 -0.90
N PRO A 35 11.38 -2.80 -1.85
CA PRO A 35 11.41 -2.30 -3.22
C PRO A 35 10.05 -2.53 -3.87
N VAL A 36 9.35 -1.43 -4.17
CA VAL A 36 8.06 -1.44 -4.86
C VAL A 36 8.29 -0.92 -6.28
N GLU A 37 7.99 -1.75 -7.26
CA GLU A 37 7.83 -1.32 -8.64
C GLU A 37 6.41 -0.76 -8.81
N THR A 38 6.29 0.54 -9.00
CA THR A 38 4.98 1.17 -9.20
C THR A 38 4.40 0.78 -10.56
N LEU A 39 3.33 -0.01 -10.55
CA LEU A 39 2.60 -0.40 -11.76
C LEU A 39 1.57 0.67 -12.15
N THR A 40 0.97 1.33 -11.16
CA THR A 40 0.04 2.44 -11.40
C THR A 40 0.04 3.39 -10.20
N GLU A 41 0.10 4.69 -10.46
CA GLU A 41 0.08 5.72 -9.42
C GLU A 41 -1.06 6.72 -9.64
N ASN A 42 -1.77 7.07 -8.56
CA ASN A 42 -2.73 8.17 -8.48
C ASN A 42 -3.82 8.17 -9.57
N ILE A 43 -4.56 7.06 -9.70
CA ILE A 43 -5.68 6.90 -10.67
C ILE A 43 -6.93 7.73 -10.30
N SER A 44 -6.81 8.78 -9.49
CA SER A 44 -7.97 9.52 -9.02
C SER A 44 -7.67 11.00 -8.91
N GLU A 45 -8.52 11.79 -9.58
CA GLU A 45 -8.57 13.26 -9.49
C GLU A 45 -9.21 13.75 -8.17
N GLY A 46 -9.74 12.83 -7.35
CA GLY A 46 -10.40 13.11 -6.08
C GLY A 46 -9.47 13.04 -4.85
N PRO A 47 -10.03 13.26 -3.64
CA PRO A 47 -9.25 13.24 -2.40
C PRO A 47 -8.72 11.85 -2.02
N VAL A 48 -9.22 10.79 -2.68
CA VAL A 48 -8.77 9.41 -2.49
C VAL A 48 -7.74 9.07 -3.56
N LYS A 49 -6.57 8.59 -3.15
CA LYS A 49 -5.48 8.16 -4.02
C LYS A 49 -5.39 6.64 -4.03
N ILE A 50 -5.04 6.09 -5.19
CA ILE A 50 -4.84 4.66 -5.37
C ILE A 50 -3.45 4.45 -5.96
N THR A 51 -2.66 3.61 -5.31
CA THR A 51 -1.35 3.18 -5.79
C THR A 51 -1.34 1.66 -5.89
N VAL A 52 -0.93 1.15 -7.04
CA VAL A 52 -0.71 -0.27 -7.28
C VAL A 52 0.78 -0.45 -7.55
N GLY A 53 1.41 -1.32 -6.77
CA GLY A 53 2.84 -1.61 -6.92
C GLY A 53 3.12 -3.10 -6.73
N ARG A 54 4.18 -3.57 -7.36
CA ARG A 54 4.66 -4.96 -7.23
C ARG A 54 5.87 -5.00 -6.30
N ILE A 55 5.88 -5.94 -5.38
CA ILE A 55 7.00 -6.31 -4.53
C ILE A 55 7.42 -7.70 -4.99
N GLY A 56 8.63 -7.85 -5.52
CA GLY A 56 9.11 -9.13 -6.04
C GLY A 56 8.33 -9.64 -7.27
N SER A 57 8.22 -10.95 -7.41
CA SER A 57 7.70 -11.64 -8.60
C SER A 57 6.43 -12.46 -8.36
N GLY A 58 5.81 -12.37 -7.18
CA GLY A 58 4.67 -13.20 -6.79
C GLY A 58 3.32 -12.60 -7.19
N ASP A 59 2.31 -13.47 -7.23
CA ASP A 59 0.97 -13.13 -7.71
C ASP A 59 -0.05 -12.90 -6.58
N ALA A 60 0.39 -12.99 -5.32
CA ALA A 60 -0.44 -12.67 -4.16
C ALA A 60 -0.86 -11.19 -4.19
N ILE A 61 -2.09 -10.88 -3.80
CA ILE A 61 -2.59 -9.49 -3.80
C ILE A 61 -2.86 -9.02 -2.38
N LEU A 62 -2.10 -8.04 -1.92
CA LEU A 62 -2.27 -7.36 -0.64
C LEU A 62 -3.08 -6.07 -0.86
N ARG A 63 -4.32 -6.05 -0.37
CA ARG A 63 -5.20 -4.87 -0.42
C ARG A 63 -5.28 -4.17 0.93
N VAL A 64 -4.95 -2.87 0.93
CA VAL A 64 -4.88 -2.03 2.13
C VAL A 64 -5.56 -0.71 1.87
N THR A 65 -6.47 -0.30 2.78
CA THR A 65 -7.27 0.90 2.60
C THR A 65 -7.30 1.76 3.87
N THR A 66 -7.07 3.06 3.74
CA THR A 66 -7.36 4.05 4.78
C THR A 66 -7.96 5.33 4.21
N ILE A 67 -8.75 6.08 4.97
CA ILE A 67 -9.23 7.40 4.52
C ILE A 67 -8.45 8.53 5.21
N ASN A 68 -8.35 8.51 6.54
CA ASN A 68 -7.57 9.47 7.31
C ASN A 68 -6.38 8.78 7.98
N GLY A 69 -5.27 8.69 7.24
CA GLY A 69 -4.07 8.01 7.73
C GLY A 69 -3.12 7.63 6.60
N SER A 70 -1.92 7.21 6.98
CA SER A 70 -0.92 6.72 6.04
C SER A 70 -0.87 5.20 6.03
N ILE A 71 -0.42 4.63 4.92
CA ILE A 71 -0.09 3.21 4.81
C ILE A 71 1.42 3.09 4.78
N SER A 72 1.99 2.22 5.61
CA SER A 72 3.43 2.01 5.68
C SER A 72 3.78 0.53 5.72
N ILE A 73 4.64 0.10 4.79
CA ILE A 73 5.24 -1.23 4.78
C ILE A 73 6.65 -1.11 5.35
N LYS A 74 6.94 -1.91 6.38
CA LYS A 74 8.22 -1.96 7.08
C LYS A 74 8.80 -3.36 6.99
N LYS A 75 10.13 -3.43 6.96
CA LYS A 75 10.83 -4.68 7.29
C LYS A 75 10.63 -4.93 8.80
N PRO A 76 10.40 -6.19 9.22
CA PRO A 76 10.35 -6.55 10.64
C PRO A 76 11.66 -6.23 11.36
#